data_AF-A0A2T6DJI7-F1
#
_entry.id   AF-A0A2T6DJI7-F1
#
_cell.length_a   1.000
_cell.length_b   1.000
_cell.length_c   1.000
_cell.angle_alpha   90.00
_cell.angle_beta   90.00
_cell.angle_gamma   90.00
#
_symmetry.space_group_name_H-M   'P 1'
#
loop_
_entity.id
_entity.type
_entity.pdbx_description
1 polymer ?
#
loop_
_entity_poly.entity_id
_entity_poly.type
_entity_poly.pdbx_seq_one_letter_code
_entity_poly.pdbx_strand_id
1 'polypeptide(L)'
;MAWINANFGTFIFLVTSIVVCAFVWLRYGTQLRKFNKEVWEELNKCNWPWDPTQKGMKKYKELRDSTVMVVVSTLLLAAYVTGMDLVLMTIVGLLTRYH
;
A
#
# COMPACT_ATOMS: atom_id res chain seq x y z
N MET A 1 -37.18 -34.14 24.69
CA MET A 1 -37.52 -32.72 24.92
C MET A 1 -36.29 -31.79 25.12
N ALA A 2 -35.07 -32.28 25.37
CA ALA A 2 -33.89 -31.41 25.55
C ALA A 2 -33.43 -30.67 24.26
N TRP A 3 -33.62 -31.28 23.10
CA TRP A 3 -33.17 -30.73 21.81
C TRP A 3 -33.94 -29.47 21.37
N ILE A 4 -35.23 -29.39 21.71
CA ILE A 4 -36.09 -28.23 21.39
C ILE A 4 -35.66 -27.01 22.22
N ASN A 5 -35.28 -27.21 23.49
CA ASN A 5 -34.87 -26.12 24.38
C ASN A 5 -33.47 -25.57 24.00
N ALA A 6 -32.57 -26.43 23.54
CA ALA A 6 -31.24 -26.03 23.06
C ALA A 6 -31.31 -25.18 21.77
N ASN A 7 -32.17 -25.55 20.82
CA ASN A 7 -32.37 -24.78 19.58
C ASN A 7 -33.12 -23.46 19.81
N PHE A 8 -33.94 -23.39 20.86
CA PHE A 8 -34.66 -22.15 21.20
C PHE A 8 -33.72 -21.09 21.78
N GLY A 9 -32.77 -21.50 22.63
CA GLY A 9 -31.76 -20.60 23.20
C GLY A 9 -30.80 -20.02 22.13
N THR A 10 -30.38 -20.82 21.17
CA THR A 10 -29.51 -20.35 20.07
C THR A 10 -30.22 -19.37 19.14
N PHE A 11 -31.53 -19.57 18.91
CA PHE A 11 -32.33 -18.67 18.11
C PHE A 11 -32.48 -17.29 18.76
N ILE A 12 -32.72 -17.24 20.07
CA ILE A 12 -32.81 -15.97 20.82
C ILE A 12 -31.47 -15.21 20.78
N PHE A 13 -30.35 -15.92 20.92
CA PHE A 13 -29.01 -15.31 20.86
C PHE A 13 -28.70 -14.74 19.47
N LEU A 14 -29.12 -15.42 18.40
CA LEU A 14 -28.97 -14.91 17.03
C LEU A 14 -29.83 -13.67 16.77
N VAL A 15 -31.10 -13.69 17.19
CA VAL A 15 -32.00 -12.55 17.03
C VAL A 15 -31.49 -11.33 17.79
N THR A 16 -31.06 -11.52 19.04
CA THR A 16 -30.49 -10.43 19.84
C THR A 16 -29.19 -9.89 19.26
N SER A 17 -28.29 -10.76 18.78
CA SER A 17 -27.07 -10.34 18.07
C SER A 17 -27.37 -9.55 16.79
N ILE A 18 -28.38 -9.95 16.01
CA ILE A 18 -28.79 -9.23 14.79
C ILE A 18 -29.34 -7.84 15.14
N VAL A 19 -30.15 -7.75 16.19
CA VAL A 19 -30.70 -6.47 16.65
C VAL A 19 -29.59 -5.54 17.17
N VAL A 20 -28.64 -6.06 17.94
CA VAL A 20 -27.48 -5.28 18.41
C VAL A 20 -26.62 -4.82 17.23
N CYS A 21 -26.32 -5.70 16.27
CA CYS A 21 -25.60 -5.33 15.05
C CYS A 21 -26.33 -4.26 14.23
N ALA A 22 -27.65 -4.39 14.06
CA ALA A 22 -28.47 -3.40 13.36
C ALA A 22 -28.50 -2.06 14.11
N PHE A 23 -28.59 -2.08 15.44
CA PHE A 23 -28.58 -0.88 16.27
C PHE A 23 -27.23 -0.16 16.19
N VAL A 24 -26.12 -0.90 16.29
CA VAL A 24 -24.75 -0.38 16.11
C VAL A 24 -24.57 0.19 14.71
N TRP A 25 -25.02 -0.53 13.67
CA TRP A 25 -24.98 -0.05 12.29
C TRP A 25 -25.73 1.27 12.12
N LEU A 26 -26.95 1.37 12.65
CA LEU A 26 -27.75 2.60 12.58
C LEU A 26 -27.10 3.77 13.33
N ARG A 27 -26.40 3.49 14.45
CA ARG A 27 -25.75 4.53 15.25
C ARG A 27 -24.46 5.06 14.62
N TYR A 28 -23.61 4.18 14.10
CA TYR A 28 -22.31 4.54 13.53
C TYR A 28 -22.33 4.76 12.01
N GLY A 29 -23.41 4.37 11.32
CA GLY A 29 -23.51 4.49 9.87
C GLY A 29 -23.40 5.91 9.34
N THR A 30 -23.77 6.92 10.13
CA THR A 30 -23.64 8.34 9.74
C THR A 30 -22.18 8.81 9.74
N GLN A 31 -21.36 8.35 10.69
CA GLN A 31 -19.93 8.66 10.74
C GLN A 31 -19.16 7.96 9.63
N LEU A 32 -19.48 6.69 9.36
CA LEU A 32 -18.89 5.93 8.25
C LEU A 32 -19.21 6.55 6.89
N ARG A 33 -20.44 7.05 6.71
CA ARG A 33 -20.83 7.76 5.49
C ARG A 33 -20.08 9.08 5.31
N LYS A 34 -19.88 9.85 6.38
CA LYS A 34 -19.08 11.09 6.35
C LYS A 34 -17.62 10.79 6.00
N PHE A 35 -17.01 9.83 6.69
CA PHE A 35 -15.65 9.38 6.41
C PHE A 35 -15.48 8.92 4.96
N ASN A 36 -16.38 8.07 4.45
CA ASN A 36 -16.32 7.63 3.06
C ASN A 36 -16.47 8.78 2.07
N LYS A 37 -17.32 9.77 2.36
CA LYS A 37 -17.49 10.96 1.51
C LYS A 37 -16.22 11.81 1.48
N GLU A 38 -15.61 12.05 2.63
CA GLU A 38 -14.34 12.79 2.74
C GLU A 38 -13.20 12.07 2.03
N VAL A 39 -13.06 10.75 2.24
CA VAL A 39 -12.06 9.94 1.52
C VAL A 39 -12.28 10.02 0.02
N TRP A 40 -13.53 9.96 -0.44
CA TRP A 40 -13.83 10.06 -1.86
C TRP A 40 -13.53 11.44 -2.45
N GLU A 41 -13.80 12.50 -1.68
CA GLU A 41 -13.47 13.87 -2.06
C GLU A 41 -11.95 14.08 -2.13
N GLU A 42 -11.17 13.54 -1.20
CA GLU A 42 -9.70 13.59 -1.25
C GLU A 42 -9.11 12.72 -2.36
N LEU A 43 -9.67 11.52 -2.58
CA LEU A 43 -9.24 10.62 -3.65
C LEU A 43 -9.43 11.24 -5.04
N ASN A 44 -10.46 12.06 -5.23
CA ASN A 44 -10.68 12.79 -6.48
C ASN A 44 -9.67 13.92 -6.72
N LYS A 45 -9.01 14.41 -5.68
CA LYS A 45 -7.93 15.40 -5.83
C LYS A 45 -6.59 14.74 -6.15
N CYS A 46 -6.45 13.44 -5.87
CA CYS A 46 -5.25 12.70 -6.21
C CYS A 46 -5.09 12.57 -7.72
N ASN A 47 -3.93 12.97 -8.23
CA ASN A 47 -3.54 12.64 -9.59
C ASN A 47 -3.15 11.17 -9.64
N TRP A 48 -4.05 10.33 -10.16
CA TRP A 48 -3.73 8.94 -10.39
C TRP A 48 -2.65 8.85 -11.48
N PRO A 49 -1.62 8.01 -11.30
CA PRO A 49 -0.47 8.00 -12.19
C PRO A 49 -0.77 7.32 -13.54
N TRP A 50 -2.03 7.00 -13.83
CA TRP A 50 -2.46 6.43 -15.09
C TRP A 50 -3.50 7.28 -15.80
N ASP A 51 -3.35 7.43 -17.12
CA ASP A 51 -4.30 8.19 -17.95
C ASP A 51 -5.36 7.24 -18.56
N PRO A 52 -6.65 7.35 -18.19
CA PRO A 52 -7.71 6.50 -18.73
C PRO A 52 -8.02 6.78 -20.21
N THR A 53 -7.60 7.92 -20.76
CA THR A 53 -7.85 8.28 -22.16
C THR A 53 -6.89 7.58 -23.13
N GLN A 54 -5.76 7.07 -22.64
CA GLN A 54 -4.75 6.40 -23.46
C GLN A 54 -4.83 4.88 -23.30
N LYS A 55 -4.83 4.15 -24.42
CA LYS A 55 -4.81 2.68 -24.42
C LYS A 55 -3.38 2.12 -24.33
N GLY A 56 -3.24 0.99 -23.65
CA GLY A 56 -2.01 0.19 -23.60
C GLY A 56 -0.89 0.79 -22.74
N MET A 57 0.36 0.57 -23.14
CA MET A 57 1.57 0.96 -22.39
C MET A 57 1.74 2.48 -22.21
N LYS A 58 1.07 3.31 -23.03
CA LYS A 58 1.12 4.77 -22.89
C LYS A 58 0.34 5.28 -21.68
N LYS A 59 -0.62 4.49 -21.17
CA LYS A 59 -1.41 4.77 -19.96
C LYS A 59 -0.53 4.99 -18.72
N TYR A 60 0.61 4.30 -18.62
CA TYR A 60 1.48 4.31 -17.45
C TYR A 60 2.75 5.14 -17.66
N LYS A 61 2.69 6.15 -18.54
CA LYS A 61 3.87 6.97 -18.89
C LYS A 61 4.52 7.60 -17.66
N GLU A 62 3.74 8.20 -16.76
CA GLU A 62 4.23 8.85 -15.54
C GLU A 62 4.89 7.84 -14.58
N LEU A 63 4.30 6.66 -14.37
CA LEU A 63 4.93 5.61 -13.54
C LEU A 63 6.23 5.11 -14.15
N ARG A 64 6.24 4.90 -15.46
CA ARG A 64 7.42 4.36 -16.13
C ARG A 64 8.54 5.38 -16.12
N ASP A 65 8.24 6.65 -16.35
CA ASP A 65 9.24 7.72 -16.35
C ASP A 65 9.89 7.86 -14.96
N SER A 66 9.07 7.92 -13.89
CA SER A 66 9.58 7.95 -12.51
C SER A 66 10.40 6.70 -12.15
N THR A 67 9.95 5.52 -12.54
CA THR A 67 10.70 4.27 -12.27
C THR A 67 12.02 4.22 -13.05
N VAL A 68 12.02 4.62 -14.33
CA VAL A 68 13.23 4.63 -15.17
C VAL A 68 14.26 5.61 -14.59
N MET A 69 13.84 6.78 -14.14
CA MET A 69 14.75 7.74 -13.50
C MET A 69 15.39 7.16 -12.25
N VAL A 70 14.62 6.54 -11.36
CA VAL A 70 15.14 5.90 -10.14
C VAL A 70 16.14 4.79 -10.49
N VAL A 71 15.83 3.96 -11.48
CA VAL A 71 16.73 2.88 -11.92
C VAL A 71 18.04 3.45 -12.48
N VAL A 72 17.99 4.50 -13.31
CA VAL A 72 19.19 5.12 -13.87
C VAL A 72 20.04 5.77 -12.78
N SER A 73 19.42 6.51 -11.86
CA SER A 73 20.13 7.16 -10.76
C SER A 73 20.80 6.15 -9.82
N THR A 74 20.09 5.09 -9.46
CA THR A 74 20.65 4.02 -8.60
C THR A 74 21.78 3.27 -9.28
N LEU A 75 21.69 3.01 -10.59
CA LEU A 75 22.73 2.34 -11.35
C LEU A 75 23.99 3.21 -11.48
N LEU A 76 23.84 4.51 -11.75
CA LEU A 76 24.97 5.45 -11.77
C LEU A 76 25.66 5.56 -10.40
N LEU A 77 24.86 5.65 -9.33
CA LEU A 77 25.40 5.68 -7.97
C LEU A 77 26.15 4.38 -7.64
N ALA A 78 25.58 3.22 -7.96
CA ALA A 78 26.22 1.93 -7.74
C ALA A 78 27.56 1.81 -8.49
N ALA A 79 27.61 2.27 -9.75
CA ALA A 79 28.83 2.28 -10.54
C ALA A 79 29.90 3.20 -9.93
N TYR A 80 29.52 4.38 -9.45
CA TYR A 80 30.44 5.31 -8.79
C TYR A 80 31.01 4.72 -7.50
N VAL A 81 30.16 4.22 -6.60
CA VAL A 81 30.57 3.63 -5.32
C VAL A 81 31.52 2.46 -5.57
N THR A 82 31.14 1.52 -6.44
CA THR A 82 31.98 0.36 -6.77
C THR A 82 33.33 0.78 -7.39
N GLY A 83 33.32 1.79 -8.26
CA GLY A 83 34.55 2.31 -8.87
C GLY A 83 35.50 2.92 -7.85
N MET A 84 34.98 3.70 -6.89
CA MET A 84 35.78 4.27 -5.82
C MET A 84 36.31 3.20 -4.87
N ASP A 85 35.52 2.17 -4.57
CA ASP A 85 35.95 1.03 -3.75
C ASP A 85 37.13 0.30 -4.41
N LEU A 86 37.10 0.07 -5.73
CA LEU A 86 38.21 -0.55 -6.46
C LEU A 86 39.50 0.30 -6.43
N VAL A 87 39.36 1.62 -6.59
CA VAL A 87 40.50 2.54 -6.48
C VAL A 87 41.09 2.50 -5.08
N LEU A 88 40.25 2.56 -4.05
CA LEU A 88 40.68 2.50 -2.66
C LEU A 88 41.36 1.15 -2.35
N MET A 89 40.78 0.03 -2.77
CA MET A 89 41.40 -1.29 -2.60
C MET A 89 42.78 -1.37 -3.27
N THR A 90 42.92 -0.77 -4.45
CA THR A 90 44.22 -0.72 -5.15
C THR A 90 45.23 0.11 -4.37
N ILE A 91 44.84 1.30 -3.90
CA ILE A 91 45.72 2.20 -3.13
C ILE A 91 46.14 1.57 -1.80
N VAL A 92 45.17 1.03 -1.05
CA VAL A 92 45.41 0.38 0.25
C VAL A 92 46.27 -0.87 0.06
N GLY A 93 46.01 -1.67 -0.98
CA GLY A 93 46.81 -2.83 -1.32
C GLY A 93 48.26 -2.47 -1.67
N LEU A 94 48.48 -1.37 -2.39
CA LEU A 94 49.82 -0.86 -2.65
C LEU A 94 50.49 -0.39 -1.36
N LEU A 95 49.82 0.44 -0.55
CA LEU A 95 50.39 0.99 0.69
C LEU A 95 50.74 -0.11 1.69
N THR A 96 49.91 -1.14 1.82
CA THR A 96 50.14 -2.29 2.71
C THR A 96 51.26 -3.22 2.20
N ARG A 97 51.56 -3.20 0.90
CA ARG A 97 52.66 -4.01 0.34
C ARG A 97 54.02 -3.32 0.45
N TYR A 98 54.03 -1.98 0.53
CA TYR A 98 55.25 -1.17 0.62
C TYR A 98 55.68 -0.86 2.07
N HIS A 99 54.83 -1.11 3.08
CA HIS A 99 55.18 -1.09 4.50
C HIS A 99 55.26 -2.53 5.02
#